data_AF-A0A6A7BSZ8-F1
#
_entry.id   AF-A0A6A7BSZ8-F1
#
_cell.length_a   1.000
_cell.length_b   1.000
_cell.length_c   1.000
_cell.angle_alpha   90.00
_cell.angle_beta   90.00
_cell.angle_gamma   90.00
#
_symmetry.space_group_name_H-M   'P 1'
#
loop_
_entity.id
_entity.type
_entity.pdbx_description
1 polymer ?
#
loop_
_entity_poly.entity_id
_entity_poly.type
_entity_poly.pdbx_seq_one_letter_code
_entity_poly.pdbx_strand_id
1 'polypeptide(L)'
;MQPEPSATVHWDITIMPRGFNGNRYAVHFIDMCAHFNMVYCCCSKAYTQRVIPRWAAWCENQHGTCLKEILTDGETWIDKAIKDDIARPRNQFFSNPIL
;
A
#
# COMPACT_ATOMS: atom_id res chain seq x y z
N MET A 1 -3.62 -1.79 23.34
CA MET A 1 -2.37 -1.63 22.57
C MET A 1 -2.53 -0.38 21.72
N GLN A 2 -1.53 0.50 21.69
CA GLN A 2 -1.51 1.57 20.69
C GLN A 2 -1.30 0.94 19.31
N PRO A 3 -1.98 1.42 18.26
CA PRO A 3 -1.73 0.94 16.90
C PRO A 3 -0.28 1.21 16.52
N GLU A 4 0.32 0.30 15.76
CA GLU A 4 1.69 0.46 15.25
C GLU A 4 1.66 1.24 13.93
N PRO A 5 2.62 2.16 13.69
CA PRO A 5 2.79 2.82 12.40
C PRO A 5 2.77 1.79 11.26
N SER A 6 1.93 2.05 10.27
CA SER A 6 1.79 1.30 9.01
C SER A 6 1.26 -0.12 9.12
N ALA A 7 0.87 -0.57 10.31
CA ALA A 7 0.20 -1.86 10.49
C ALA A 7 -1.23 -1.86 9.94
N THR A 8 -1.96 -0.76 10.11
CA THR A 8 -3.33 -0.57 9.59
C THR A 8 -3.38 0.71 8.77
N VAL A 9 -3.88 0.63 7.54
CA VAL A 9 -3.94 1.77 6.63
C VAL A 9 -5.32 1.90 5.98
N HIS A 10 -5.81 3.13 5.82
CA HIS A 10 -6.94 3.38 4.95
C HIS A 10 -6.47 3.51 3.51
N TRP A 11 -7.12 2.77 2.62
CA TRP A 11 -6.83 2.78 1.20
C TRP A 11 -8.06 3.18 0.42
N ASP A 12 -7.87 4.05 -0.56
CA ASP A 12 -8.93 4.55 -1.43
C ASP A 12 -8.38 4.87 -2.82
N ILE A 13 -9.26 4.85 -3.82
CA ILE A 13 -8.97 5.16 -5.21
C ILE A 13 -9.92 6.24 -5.73
N THR A 14 -9.37 7.39 -6.09
CA THR A 14 -10.12 8.45 -6.78
C THR A 14 -9.89 8.38 -8.28
N ILE A 15 -10.96 8.39 -9.07
CA ILE A 15 -10.88 8.52 -10.52
C ILE A 15 -10.76 10.00 -10.88
N MET A 16 -9.73 10.34 -11.65
CA MET A 16 -9.45 11.70 -12.11
C MET A 16 -9.73 11.82 -13.61
N PRO A 17 -10.72 12.64 -14.04
CA PRO A 17 -11.00 12.86 -15.46
C PRO A 17 -9.84 13.50 -16.23
N ARG A 18 -9.03 14.33 -15.55
CA ARG A 18 -7.81 14.97 -16.05
C ARG A 18 -6.77 15.01 -14.94
N GLY A 19 -6.08 13.89 -14.68
CA GLY A 19 -5.03 13.84 -13.68
C GLY A 19 -3.67 14.32 -14.20
N PHE A 20 -2.68 14.29 -13.30
CA PHE A 20 -1.30 14.71 -13.59
C PHE A 20 -0.66 13.82 -14.66
N ASN A 21 -0.06 14.42 -15.69
CA ASN A 21 0.64 13.70 -16.77
C ASN A 21 -0.19 12.61 -17.46
N GLY A 22 -1.51 12.83 -17.62
CA GLY A 22 -2.41 11.84 -18.24
C GLY A 22 -2.81 10.67 -17.34
N ASN A 23 -2.40 10.69 -16.07
CA ASN A 23 -2.89 9.73 -15.08
C ASN A 23 -4.39 9.92 -14.82
N ARG A 24 -5.09 8.82 -14.55
CA ARG A 24 -6.55 8.80 -14.38
C ARG A 24 -7.01 8.28 -13.03
N TYR A 25 -6.08 7.85 -12.19
CA TYR A 25 -6.37 7.27 -10.90
C TYR A 25 -5.39 7.82 -9.86
N ALA A 26 -5.89 8.25 -8.71
CA ALA A 26 -5.09 8.60 -7.54
C ALA A 26 -5.36 7.55 -6.47
N VAL A 27 -4.30 6.88 -6.02
CA VAL A 27 -4.38 5.85 -4.98
C VAL A 27 -3.87 6.46 -3.69
N HIS A 28 -4.71 6.47 -2.68
CA HIS A 28 -4.43 7.05 -1.37
C HIS A 28 -4.11 5.95 -0.37
N PHE A 29 -3.07 6.17 0.42
CA PHE A 29 -2.78 5.44 1.63
C PHE A 29 -2.73 6.42 2.78
N ILE A 30 -3.56 6.23 3.80
CA ILE A 30 -3.63 7.11 4.97
C ILE A 30 -3.31 6.28 6.20
N ASP A 31 -2.18 6.61 6.83
CA ASP A 31 -1.75 6.00 8.08
C ASP A 31 -2.07 6.96 9.23
N MET A 32 -3.13 6.63 9.96
CA MET A 32 -3.62 7.45 11.07
C MET A 32 -2.69 7.43 12.28
N CYS A 33 -1.88 6.38 12.43
CA CYS A 33 -0.94 6.25 13.55
C CYS A 33 0.34 7.06 13.29
N ALA A 34 0.88 6.96 12.08
CA ALA A 34 2.08 7.69 11.69
C ALA A 34 1.78 9.14 11.23
N HIS A 35 0.50 9.54 11.20
CA HIS A 35 0.03 10.87 10.80
C HIS A 35 0.54 11.32 9.43
N PHE A 36 0.61 10.40 8.45
CA PHE A 36 0.98 10.73 7.08
C PHE A 36 0.03 10.12 6.06
N ASN A 37 0.00 10.72 4.87
CA ASN A 37 -0.64 10.15 3.71
C ASN A 37 0.36 10.03 2.55
N MET A 38 0.14 9.05 1.69
CA MET A 38 0.90 8.86 0.46
C MET A 38 -0.06 8.68 -0.71
N VAL A 39 0.24 9.35 -1.83
CA VAL A 39 -0.61 9.33 -3.02
C VAL A 39 0.19 8.88 -4.24
N TYR A 40 -0.30 7.86 -4.93
CA TYR A 40 0.24 7.41 -6.21
C TYR A 40 -0.70 7.79 -7.36
N CYS A 41 -0.20 8.56 -8.32
CA CYS A 41 -0.92 8.84 -9.57
C CYS A 41 -0.63 7.74 -10.60
N CYS A 42 -1.69 7.06 -11.06
CA CYS A 42 -1.62 5.88 -11.90
C CYS A 42 -2.35 6.10 -13.24
N CYS A 43 -1.79 5.59 -14.33
CA CYS A 43 -2.34 5.75 -15.69
C CYS A 43 -3.48 4.78 -16.00
N SER A 44 -3.53 3.65 -15.28
CA SER A 44 -4.52 2.60 -15.46
C SER A 44 -4.91 2.00 -14.13
N LYS A 45 -6.13 1.43 -14.11
CA LYS A 45 -6.67 0.68 -12.98
C LYS A 45 -5.80 -0.54 -12.62
N ALA A 46 -5.20 -1.23 -13.59
CA ALA A 46 -4.32 -2.36 -13.28
C ALA A 46 -3.04 -1.92 -12.53
N TYR A 47 -2.60 -0.68 -12.75
CA TYR A 47 -1.41 -0.15 -12.08
C TYR A 47 -1.67 0.28 -10.63
N THR A 48 -2.92 0.66 -10.30
CA THR A 48 -3.28 1.09 -8.93
C THR A 48 -3.13 -0.05 -7.92
N GLN A 49 -3.37 -1.27 -8.37
CA GLN A 49 -3.16 -2.47 -7.59
C GLN A 49 -1.66 -2.75 -7.33
N ARG A 50 -0.78 -2.47 -8.31
CA ARG A 50 0.67 -2.72 -8.20
C ARG A 50 1.37 -1.80 -7.21
N VAL A 51 0.78 -0.67 -6.84
CA VAL A 51 1.41 0.24 -5.87
C VAL A 51 1.22 -0.21 -4.43
N ILE A 52 0.27 -1.11 -4.14
CA ILE A 52 0.02 -1.64 -2.79
C ILE A 52 1.23 -2.39 -2.22
N PRO A 53 1.80 -3.41 -2.90
CA PRO A 53 3.00 -4.09 -2.38
C PRO A 53 4.20 -3.15 -2.27
N ARG A 54 4.31 -2.15 -3.17
CA ARG A 54 5.36 -1.13 -3.14
C ARG A 54 5.24 -0.21 -1.92
N TRP A 55 4.03 0.26 -1.62
CA TRP A 55 3.75 1.06 -0.43
C TRP A 55 4.10 0.29 0.83
N ALA A 56 3.66 -0.96 0.92
CA ALA A 56 3.91 -1.77 2.11
C ALA A 56 5.40 -2.08 2.32
N ALA A 57 6.18 -2.31 1.25
CA ALA A 57 7.64 -2.45 1.33
C ALA A 57 8.31 -1.14 1.78
N TRP A 58 7.80 0.02 1.33
CA TRP A 58 8.29 1.30 1.80
C TRP A 58 8.04 1.49 3.30
N CYS A 59 6.84 1.16 3.78
CA CYS A 59 6.49 1.23 5.21
C CYS A 59 7.36 0.33 6.08
N GLU A 60 7.59 -0.91 5.65
CA GLU A 60 8.50 -1.83 6.35
C GLU A 60 9.91 -1.23 6.47
N ASN A 61 10.42 -0.62 5.40
CA ASN A 61 11.74 0.03 5.42
C ASN A 61 11.79 1.29 6.30
N GLN A 62 10.69 2.06 6.41
CA GLN A 62 10.65 3.28 7.21
C GLN A 62 10.39 3.03 8.70
N HIS A 63 9.55 2.05 9.02
CA HIS A 63 9.00 1.87 10.36
C HIS A 63 9.33 0.51 10.98
N GLY A 64 9.91 -0.43 10.23
CA GLY A 64 10.17 -1.79 10.69
C GLY A 64 8.89 -2.63 10.89
N THR A 65 7.75 -2.13 10.42
CA THR A 65 6.43 -2.72 10.62
C THR A 65 5.87 -3.25 9.31
N CYS A 66 5.42 -4.51 9.31
CA CYS A 66 4.66 -5.07 8.19
C CYS A 66 3.21 -4.56 8.20
N LEU A 67 2.70 -4.27 7.01
CA LEU A 67 1.28 -4.00 6.81
C LEU A 67 0.45 -5.24 7.17
N LYS A 68 -0.50 -5.08 8.10
CA LYS A 68 -1.39 -6.16 8.57
C LYS A 68 -2.80 -6.03 7.98
N GLU A 69 -3.28 -4.80 7.85
CA GLU A 69 -4.66 -4.54 7.46
C GLU A 69 -4.79 -3.32 6.53
N ILE A 70 -5.58 -3.50 5.47
CA ILE A 70 -6.05 -2.42 4.61
C ILE A 70 -7.54 -2.22 4.84
N LEU A 71 -7.91 -1.03 5.30
CA LEU A 71 -9.29 -0.60 5.43
C LEU A 71 -9.72 0.09 4.13
N THR A 72 -10.85 -0.35 3.59
CA THR A 72 -11.50 0.25 2.40
C THR A 72 -12.97 0.49 2.73
N ASP A 73 -13.65 1.34 1.97
CA ASP A 73 -15.07 1.64 2.13
C ASP A 73 -16.01 0.59 1.49
N GLY A 74 -15.51 -0.62 1.23
CA GLY A 74 -16.24 -1.69 0.55
C GLY A 74 -15.69 -2.03 -0.84
N GLU A 75 -14.47 -1.56 -1.16
CA GLU A 75 -13.85 -1.79 -2.45
C GLU A 75 -13.60 -3.30 -2.72
N THR A 76 -14.37 -3.87 -3.63
CA THR A 76 -14.23 -5.27 -4.08
C THR A 76 -13.09 -5.49 -5.10
N TRP A 77 -12.35 -4.43 -5.42
CA TRP A 77 -11.53 -4.32 -6.63
C TRP A 77 -10.07 -4.64 -6.38
N ILE A 78 -9.68 -4.89 -5.12
CA ILE A 78 -8.35 -5.37 -4.77
C ILE A 78 -8.29 -6.88 -5.04
N ASP A 79 -7.45 -7.27 -6.01
CA ASP A 79 -7.25 -8.66 -6.38
C ASP A 79 -6.86 -9.53 -5.18
N LYS A 80 -7.40 -10.75 -5.12
CA LYS A 80 -7.11 -11.71 -4.05
C LYS A 80 -5.60 -11.97 -3.89
N ALA A 81 -4.87 -12.05 -5.01
CA ALA A 81 -3.43 -12.26 -4.99
C ALA A 81 -2.66 -11.17 -4.23
N ILE A 82 -3.17 -9.92 -4.25
CA ILE A 82 -2.57 -8.80 -3.52
C ILE A 82 -2.89 -8.88 -2.04
N LYS A 83 -4.13 -9.27 -1.71
CA LYS A 83 -4.52 -9.55 -0.32
C LYS A 83 -3.64 -10.66 0.29
N ASP A 84 -3.39 -11.71 -0.48
CA ASP A 84 -2.52 -12.82 -0.09
C ASP A 84 -1.05 -12.39 0.05
N ASP A 85 -0.56 -11.49 -0.81
CA ASP A 85 0.82 -10.95 -0.76
C ASP A 85 1.06 -10.08 0.49
N ILE A 86 0.08 -9.23 0.84
CA ILE A 86 0.15 -8.39 2.05
C ILE A 86 0.12 -9.24 3.32
N ALA A 87 -0.67 -10.32 3.32
CA ALA A 87 -0.79 -11.22 4.46
C ALA A 87 0.48 -12.06 4.71
N ARG A 88 1.44 -12.09 3.79
CA ARG A 88 2.69 -12.83 3.95
C ARG A 88 3.71 -12.02 4.75
N PRO A 89 4.31 -12.59 5.82
CA PRO A 89 5.46 -11.98 6.47
C PRO A 89 6.61 -11.83 5.48
N ARG A 90 7.12 -10.60 5.29
CA ARG A 90 8.22 -10.34 4.33
C ARG A 90 9.62 -10.70 4.84
N ASN A 91 9.73 -11.11 6.10
CA ASN A 91 10.99 -11.49 6.75
C ASN A 91 11.46 -12.93 6.43
N GLN A 92 11.54 -13.33 5.16
CA GLN A 92 12.18 -14.61 4.78
C GLN A 92 13.09 -14.59 3.55
N PHE A 93 13.32 -13.44 2.91
CA PHE A 93 14.24 -13.41 1.78
C PHE A 93 15.33 -12.36 2.00
N PHE A 94 16.57 -12.87 2.00
CA PHE A 94 17.86 -12.16 2.07
C PHE A 94 18.49 -11.92 3.46
N SER A 95 18.68 -13.01 4.22
CA SER A 95 19.93 -13.19 4.97
C SER A 95 20.87 -14.09 4.17
N ASN A 96 21.45 -13.56 3.09
CA ASN A 96 22.72 -14.09 2.61
C ASN A 96 23.79 -13.08 3.02
N PRO A 97 24.70 -13.41 3.95
CA PRO A 97 25.88 -12.58 4.15
C PRO A 97 26.67 -12.60 2.84
N ILE A 98 26.96 -11.40 2.32
CA ILE A 98 28.00 -11.23 1.30
C ILE A 98 29.31 -11.53 2.03
N LEU A 99 29.92 -12.68 1.72
CA LEU A 99 31.33 -12.97 2.00
C LEU A 99 32.22 -12.10 1.11
#